data_AF-A0AAW1G625-F1
#
_entry.id   AF-A0AAW1G625-F1
#
_cell.length_a   1.000
_cell.length_b   1.000
_cell.length_c   1.000
_cell.angle_alpha   90.00
_cell.angle_beta   90.00
_cell.angle_gamma   90.00
#
_symmetry.space_group_name_H-M   'P 1'
#
loop_
_entity.id
_entity.type
_entity.pdbx_description
1 polymer ?
#
loop_
_entity_poly.entity_id
_entity_poly.type
_entity_poly.pdbx_seq_one_letter_code
_entity_poly.pdbx_strand_id
1 'polypeptide(L)'
;MLRCSPCSRRFSSRLVISRLDYCNSLLAGAPVLAIRPLELVQKASARLVFNRPKFSHTTCLLHSLHWLPVRARIQFKTLVLAYRAVKGTAPSYLQAMVKPYTPARPLRSATSGRLVALSLRGPCGRSTRLRLFSVLTPQWWNELPTDVRTAESLPIFRRRLKTAVRSNRPSWSRWEGSWKGRRLPTP
;
A
#
# COMPACT_ATOMS: atom_id res chain seq x y z
N MET A 1 1.11 36.09 -13.13
CA MET A 1 1.23 34.77 -12.44
C MET A 1 -0.14 34.34 -11.91
N LEU A 2 -0.85 33.47 -12.64
CA LEU A 2 -2.16 32.97 -12.21
C LEU A 2 -1.96 31.97 -11.06
N ARG A 3 -2.27 32.36 -9.83
CA ARG A 3 -2.46 31.40 -8.73
C ARG A 3 -3.82 30.74 -8.97
N CYS A 4 -3.87 29.42 -9.17
CA CYS A 4 -5.15 28.73 -9.24
C CYS A 4 -5.99 29.05 -7.99
N SER A 5 -7.30 29.28 -8.17
CA SER A 5 -8.21 29.51 -7.04
C SER A 5 -8.23 28.30 -6.10
N PRO A 6 -8.50 28.48 -4.79
CA PRO A 6 -8.58 27.35 -3.83
C PRO A 6 -9.56 26.26 -4.28
N CYS A 7 -10.66 26.66 -4.94
CA CYS A 7 -11.67 25.76 -5.49
C CYS A 7 -11.10 24.90 -6.63
N SER A 8 -10.38 25.50 -7.57
CA SER A 8 -9.72 24.78 -8.68
C SER A 8 -8.72 23.74 -8.17
N ARG A 9 -7.90 24.09 -7.15
CA ARG A 9 -6.96 23.15 -6.53
C ARG A 9 -7.65 21.95 -5.88
N ARG A 10 -8.76 22.17 -5.17
CA ARG A 10 -9.54 21.10 -4.54
C ARG A 10 -10.20 20.20 -5.59
N PHE A 11 -10.67 20.76 -6.69
CA PHE A 11 -11.27 20.00 -7.78
C PHE A 11 -10.25 19.11 -8.50
N SER A 12 -9.14 19.69 -8.96
CA SER A 12 -8.07 18.93 -9.63
C SER A 12 -7.49 17.85 -8.73
N SER A 13 -7.33 18.12 -7.43
CA SER A 13 -6.84 17.12 -6.48
C SER A 13 -7.79 15.95 -6.32
N ARG A 14 -9.10 16.18 -6.23
CA ARG A 14 -10.11 15.11 -6.13
C ARG A 14 -10.16 14.26 -7.39
N LEU A 15 -10.14 14.87 -8.58
CA LEU A 15 -10.17 14.15 -9.85
C LEU A 15 -8.95 13.25 -10.06
N VAL A 16 -7.75 13.79 -9.80
CA VAL A 16 -6.51 13.03 -9.95
C VAL A 16 -6.47 11.89 -8.94
N ILE A 17 -6.84 12.13 -7.68
CA ILE A 17 -6.82 11.11 -6.64
C ILE A 17 -7.85 10.01 -6.91
N SER A 18 -9.06 10.33 -7.37
CA SER A 18 -10.08 9.30 -7.62
C SER A 18 -9.64 8.32 -8.71
N ARG A 19 -9.00 8.82 -9.77
CA ARG A 19 -8.42 7.98 -10.83
C ARG A 19 -7.21 7.21 -10.35
N LEU A 20 -6.32 7.85 -9.59
CA LEU A 20 -5.18 7.19 -8.98
C LEU A 20 -5.60 6.14 -7.95
N ASP A 21 -6.76 6.25 -7.29
CA ASP A 21 -7.21 5.31 -6.27
C ASP A 21 -8.05 4.15 -6.84
N TYR A 22 -8.34 4.17 -8.14
CA TYR A 22 -9.08 3.11 -8.83
C TYR A 22 -8.21 1.85 -8.95
N CYS A 23 -8.71 0.73 -8.42
CA CYS A 23 -8.06 -0.60 -8.50
C CYS A 23 -6.62 -0.71 -7.99
N ASN A 24 -6.16 0.23 -7.15
CA ASN A 24 -4.79 0.21 -6.60
C ASN A 24 -4.40 -1.07 -5.86
N SER A 25 -5.36 -1.77 -5.28
CA SER A 25 -5.10 -3.05 -4.60
C SER A 25 -4.59 -4.13 -5.55
N LEU A 26 -4.92 -4.07 -6.85
CA LEU A 26 -4.40 -5.00 -7.87
C LEU A 26 -2.93 -4.77 -8.20
N LEU A 27 -2.42 -3.56 -7.95
CA LEU A 27 -1.01 -3.22 -8.14
C LEU A 27 -0.13 -3.68 -6.97
N ALA A 28 -0.71 -4.30 -5.94
CA ALA A 28 0.05 -4.92 -4.87
C ALA A 28 0.91 -6.06 -5.45
N GLY A 29 2.23 -5.99 -5.27
CA GLY A 29 3.15 -6.96 -5.88
C GLY A 29 3.64 -6.59 -7.29
N ALA A 30 3.14 -5.51 -7.90
CA ALA A 30 3.56 -5.09 -9.24
C ALA A 30 5.03 -4.61 -9.26
N PRO A 31 5.76 -4.82 -10.38
CA PRO A 31 7.13 -4.31 -10.51
C PRO A 31 7.15 -2.78 -10.46
N VAL A 32 8.25 -2.21 -9.97
CA VAL A 32 8.45 -0.75 -9.86
C VAL A 32 8.24 -0.04 -11.20
N LEU A 33 8.56 -0.71 -12.31
CA LEU A 33 8.34 -0.20 -13.67
C LEU A 33 6.87 0.10 -13.97
N ALA A 34 5.93 -0.69 -13.45
CA ALA A 34 4.50 -0.47 -13.62
C ALA A 34 3.95 0.64 -12.72
N ILE A 35 4.58 0.85 -11.55
CA ILE A 35 4.16 1.87 -10.57
C ILE A 35 4.75 3.25 -10.91
N ARG A 36 5.92 3.29 -11.56
CA ARG A 36 6.65 4.52 -11.90
C ARG A 36 5.81 5.54 -12.70
N PRO A 37 5.05 5.15 -13.75
CA PRO A 37 4.19 6.09 -14.47
C PRO A 37 3.16 6.78 -13.56
N LEU A 38 2.55 6.03 -12.64
CA LEU A 38 1.57 6.57 -11.70
C LEU A 38 2.19 7.60 -10.74
N GLU A 39 3.42 7.32 -10.28
CA GLU A 39 4.17 8.28 -9.46
C GLU A 39 4.53 9.55 -10.22
N LEU A 40 4.87 9.43 -11.50
CA LEU A 40 5.16 10.58 -12.36
C LEU A 40 3.90 11.43 -12.57
N VAL A 41 2.75 10.81 -12.85
CA VAL A 41 1.46 11.51 -12.97
C VAL A 41 1.14 12.22 -11.65
N GLN A 42 1.26 11.55 -10.51
CA GLN A 42 1.00 12.17 -9.21
C GLN A 42 1.91 13.39 -8.95
N LYS A 43 3.20 13.26 -9.25
CA LYS A 43 4.18 14.34 -9.09
C LYS A 43 3.89 15.50 -10.04
N ALA A 44 3.54 15.22 -11.29
CA ALA A 44 3.16 16.21 -12.28
C ALA A 44 1.89 16.97 -11.85
N SER A 45 0.87 16.27 -11.36
CA SER A 45 -0.35 16.89 -10.84
C SER A 45 -0.09 17.78 -9.63
N ALA A 46 0.77 17.35 -8.69
CA ALA A 46 1.15 18.19 -7.55
C ALA A 46 1.82 19.50 -8.01
N ARG A 47 2.66 19.43 -9.05
CA ARG A 47 3.31 20.61 -9.63
C ARG A 47 2.33 21.51 -10.37
N LEU A 48 1.36 20.96 -11.11
CA LEU A 48 0.30 21.73 -11.75
C LEU A 48 -0.52 22.51 -10.73
N VAL A 49 -0.90 21.87 -9.61
CA VAL A 49 -1.70 22.51 -8.55
C VAL A 49 -0.98 23.69 -7.89
N PHE A 50 0.35 23.61 -7.72
CA PHE A 50 1.16 24.69 -7.14
C PHE A 50 1.86 25.58 -8.15
N ASN A 51 1.64 25.34 -9.45
CA ASN A 51 2.33 25.99 -10.56
C ASN A 51 3.87 26.06 -10.34
N ARG A 52 4.49 24.89 -10.11
CA ARG A 52 5.94 24.78 -9.83
C ARG A 52 6.71 24.21 -11.02
N PRO A 53 7.99 24.61 -11.20
CA PRO A 53 8.80 24.15 -12.33
C PRO A 53 9.06 22.63 -12.29
N LYS A 54 9.41 22.06 -13.46
CA LYS A 54 9.63 20.61 -13.68
C LYS A 54 10.68 19.98 -12.76
N PHE A 55 11.60 20.74 -12.19
CA PHE A 55 12.66 20.20 -11.32
C PHE A 55 12.44 20.49 -9.84
N SER A 56 11.28 21.06 -9.48
CA SER A 56 10.96 21.34 -8.08
C SER A 56 10.81 20.07 -7.22
N HIS A 57 11.26 20.18 -5.97
CA HIS A 57 11.14 19.12 -4.98
C HIS A 57 9.66 18.83 -4.67
N THR A 58 9.22 17.63 -5.02
CA THR A 58 7.79 17.29 -5.00
C THR A 58 7.32 16.73 -3.65
N THR A 59 8.23 16.26 -2.80
CA THR A 59 7.87 15.72 -1.48
C THR A 59 7.22 16.78 -0.58
N CYS A 60 7.72 18.02 -0.62
CA CYS A 60 7.11 19.14 0.12
C CYS A 60 5.70 19.47 -0.41
N LEU A 61 5.51 19.39 -1.74
CA LEU A 61 4.21 19.63 -2.38
C LEU A 61 3.18 18.54 -2.03
N LEU A 62 3.61 17.27 -1.98
CA LEU A 62 2.74 16.18 -1.54
C LEU A 62 2.35 16.34 -0.06
N HIS A 63 3.29 16.81 0.78
CA HIS A 63 3.03 17.05 2.19
C HIS A 63 2.01 18.18 2.39
N SER A 64 2.15 19.30 1.69
CA SER A 64 1.19 20.42 1.78
C SER A 64 -0.19 20.04 1.23
N LEU A 65 -0.26 19.18 0.21
CA LEU A 65 -1.51 18.62 -0.31
C LEU A 65 -2.09 17.49 0.55
N HIS A 66 -1.36 17.02 1.56
CA HIS A 66 -1.72 15.85 2.36
C HIS A 66 -1.87 14.56 1.52
N TRP A 67 -1.19 14.48 0.38
CA TRP A 67 -1.23 13.31 -0.51
C TRP A 67 -0.21 12.26 -0.07
N LEU A 68 -0.66 11.01 0.02
CA LEU A 68 0.24 9.86 0.17
C LEU A 68 0.86 9.50 -1.20
N PRO A 69 2.14 9.10 -1.25
CA PRO A 69 2.75 8.58 -2.47
C PRO A 69 2.03 7.31 -2.96
N VAL A 70 2.03 7.05 -4.27
CA VAL A 70 1.29 5.93 -4.89
C VAL A 70 1.58 4.58 -4.22
N ARG A 71 2.84 4.25 -3.95
CA ARG A 71 3.21 2.99 -3.27
C ARG A 71 2.56 2.84 -1.90
N ALA A 72 2.55 3.91 -1.11
CA ALA A 72 1.89 3.94 0.20
C ALA A 72 0.37 3.79 0.08
N ARG A 73 -0.24 4.29 -0.99
CA ARG A 73 -1.69 4.12 -1.25
C ARG A 73 -2.05 2.69 -1.60
N ILE A 74 -1.22 2.01 -2.40
CA ILE A 74 -1.39 0.59 -2.73
C ILE A 74 -1.42 -0.22 -1.42
N GLN A 75 -0.40 -0.06 -0.57
CA GLN A 75 -0.34 -0.73 0.73
C GLN A 75 -1.54 -0.41 1.61
N PHE A 76 -1.89 0.88 1.72
CA PHE A 76 -3.04 1.31 2.52
C PHE A 76 -4.33 0.62 2.08
N LYS A 77 -4.60 0.57 0.77
CA LYS A 77 -5.81 -0.07 0.22
C LYS A 77 -5.81 -1.59 0.46
N THR A 78 -4.68 -2.25 0.22
CA THR A 78 -4.53 -3.69 0.47
C THR A 78 -4.76 -4.04 1.94
N LEU A 79 -4.21 -3.27 2.87
CA LEU A 79 -4.40 -3.49 4.31
C LEU A 79 -5.82 -3.17 4.78
N VAL A 80 -6.49 -2.18 4.18
CA VAL A 80 -7.92 -1.92 4.45
C VAL A 80 -8.80 -3.07 3.96
N LEU A 81 -8.49 -3.69 2.82
CA LEU A 81 -9.18 -4.90 2.36
C LEU A 81 -8.92 -6.08 3.31
N ALA A 82 -7.69 -6.23 3.80
CA ALA A 82 -7.33 -7.24 4.79
C ALA A 82 -8.15 -7.07 6.08
N TYR A 83 -8.23 -5.86 6.62
CA TYR A 83 -9.03 -5.56 7.80
C TYR A 83 -10.50 -5.96 7.61
N ARG A 84 -11.08 -5.65 6.44
CA ARG A 84 -12.46 -6.03 6.12
C ARG A 84 -12.64 -7.54 6.05
N ALA A 85 -11.67 -8.26 5.48
CA ALA A 85 -11.68 -9.72 5.42
C ALA A 85 -11.60 -10.33 6.83
N VAL A 86 -10.72 -9.82 7.69
CA VAL A 86 -10.57 -10.28 9.08
C VAL A 86 -11.83 -10.02 9.92
N LYS A 87 -12.50 -8.88 9.70
CA LYS A 87 -13.75 -8.53 10.40
C LYS A 87 -15.01 -9.13 9.75
N GLY A 88 -14.88 -9.98 8.73
CA GLY A 88 -16.03 -10.62 8.08
C GLY A 88 -16.93 -9.70 7.24
N THR A 89 -16.48 -8.48 6.93
CA THR A 89 -17.26 -7.48 6.15
C THR A 89 -16.91 -7.47 4.66
N ALA A 90 -15.89 -8.25 4.25
CA ALA A 90 -15.52 -8.41 2.85
C ALA A 90 -16.30 -9.56 2.19
N PRO A 91 -16.35 -9.66 0.86
CA PRO A 91 -16.83 -10.85 0.17
C PRO A 91 -16.13 -12.14 0.61
N SER A 92 -16.86 -13.26 0.57
CA SER A 92 -16.41 -14.59 1.01
C SER A 92 -15.07 -15.02 0.39
N TYR A 93 -14.83 -14.71 -0.89
CA TYR A 93 -13.57 -15.02 -1.58
C TYR A 93 -12.36 -14.32 -0.94
N LEU A 94 -12.51 -13.09 -0.45
CA LEU A 94 -11.44 -12.37 0.25
C LEU A 94 -11.21 -12.93 1.66
N GLN A 95 -12.29 -13.31 2.34
CA GLN A 95 -12.21 -13.94 3.66
C GLN A 95 -11.46 -15.27 3.59
N ALA A 96 -11.77 -16.11 2.59
CA ALA A 96 -11.11 -17.41 2.40
C ALA A 96 -9.59 -17.30 2.17
N MET A 97 -9.12 -16.18 1.60
CA MET A 97 -7.70 -15.93 1.37
C MET A 97 -6.93 -15.46 2.61
N VAL A 98 -7.60 -14.97 3.65
CA VAL A 98 -6.99 -14.38 4.84
C VAL A 98 -7.29 -15.24 6.06
N LYS A 99 -6.29 -16.01 6.51
CA LYS A 99 -6.45 -16.91 7.66
C LYS A 99 -5.89 -16.27 8.94
N PRO A 100 -6.71 -16.10 10.00
CA PRO A 100 -6.20 -15.65 11.30
C PRO A 100 -5.23 -16.68 11.86
N TYR A 101 -4.17 -16.20 12.52
CA TYR A 101 -3.20 -17.07 13.18
C TYR A 101 -3.76 -17.58 14.50
N THR A 102 -4.09 -18.88 14.54
CA THR A 102 -4.52 -19.58 15.75
C THR A 102 -3.37 -20.50 16.24
N PRO A 103 -2.65 -20.14 17.32
CA PRO A 103 -1.61 -21.00 17.85
C PRO A 103 -2.22 -22.25 18.51
N ALA A 104 -1.54 -23.39 18.44
CA ALA A 104 -1.98 -24.64 19.08
C ALA A 104 -1.95 -24.59 20.62
N ARG A 105 -1.26 -23.59 21.20
CA ARG A 105 -1.16 -23.35 22.64
C ARG A 105 -1.35 -21.85 22.91
N PRO A 106 -1.91 -21.44 24.06
CA PRO A 106 -2.12 -20.03 24.39
C PRO A 106 -0.77 -19.32 24.61
N LEU A 107 -0.31 -18.59 23.60
CA LEU A 107 0.92 -17.79 23.64
C LEU A 107 0.57 -16.30 23.76
N ARG A 108 1.48 -15.47 24.29
CA ARG A 108 1.33 -14.00 24.31
C ARG A 108 1.13 -13.38 22.92
N SER A 109 1.49 -14.10 21.85
CA SER A 109 1.25 -13.70 20.46
C SER A 109 -0.17 -14.00 19.96
N ALA A 110 -0.99 -14.77 20.68
CA ALA A 110 -2.36 -15.10 20.30
C ALA A 110 -3.26 -13.86 20.24
N THR A 111 -3.08 -12.92 21.17
CA THR A 111 -3.83 -11.65 21.23
C THR A 111 -3.32 -10.59 20.24
N SER A 112 -2.25 -10.86 19.50
CA SER A 112 -1.61 -9.87 18.62
C SER A 112 -2.26 -9.72 17.23
N GLY A 113 -3.35 -10.45 16.96
CA GLY A 113 -4.15 -10.35 15.73
C GLY A 113 -3.35 -10.63 14.46
N ARG A 114 -2.43 -11.60 14.48
CA ARG A 114 -1.58 -11.95 13.34
C ARG A 114 -2.31 -12.76 12.28
N LEU A 115 -1.81 -12.69 11.05
CA LEU A 115 -2.28 -13.51 9.93
C LEU A 115 -1.27 -14.61 9.61
N VAL A 116 -1.77 -15.76 9.17
CA VAL A 116 -0.92 -16.85 8.67
C VAL A 116 -0.28 -16.41 7.36
N ALA A 117 1.04 -16.25 7.37
CA ALA A 117 1.80 -16.08 6.13
C ALA A 117 2.00 -17.45 5.48
N LEU A 118 1.39 -17.68 4.31
CA LEU A 118 1.57 -18.92 3.57
C LEU A 118 3.04 -19.05 3.14
N SER A 119 3.67 -20.17 3.51
CA SER A 119 5.04 -20.48 3.11
C SER A 119 5.10 -20.87 1.62
N LEU A 120 6.10 -20.35 0.91
CA LEU A 120 6.25 -20.40 -0.55
C LEU A 120 6.70 -21.77 -1.10
N ARG A 121 6.31 -22.89 -0.49
CA ARG A 121 6.61 -24.23 -1.04
C ARG A 121 5.51 -24.64 -2.01
N GLY A 122 5.81 -24.58 -3.30
CA GLY A 122 4.94 -25.13 -4.33
C GLY A 122 5.53 -24.98 -5.74
N PRO A 123 4.83 -25.42 -6.80
CA PRO A 123 5.43 -25.62 -8.15
C PRO A 123 5.65 -24.36 -8.99
N CYS A 124 4.88 -23.29 -8.76
CA CYS A 124 4.97 -22.01 -9.48
C CYS A 124 6.25 -21.19 -9.17
N GLY A 125 6.76 -20.44 -10.14
CA GLY A 125 7.92 -19.56 -9.95
C GLY A 125 7.79 -18.61 -8.74
N ARG A 126 8.83 -18.56 -7.89
CA ARG A 126 8.92 -17.75 -6.65
C ARG A 126 8.43 -16.31 -6.81
N SER A 127 8.70 -15.72 -7.98
CA SER A 127 8.48 -14.32 -8.31
C SER A 127 6.99 -13.93 -8.45
N THR A 128 6.16 -14.78 -9.06
CA THR A 128 4.71 -14.50 -9.25
C THR A 128 3.93 -14.72 -7.96
N ARG A 129 4.34 -15.71 -7.15
CA ARG A 129 3.64 -16.09 -5.91
C ARG A 129 3.79 -15.05 -4.79
N LEU A 130 4.91 -14.33 -4.75
CA LEU A 130 5.14 -13.20 -3.84
C LEU A 130 4.18 -12.02 -4.07
N ARG A 131 3.50 -11.98 -5.22
CA ARG A 131 2.55 -10.91 -5.58
C ARG A 131 1.11 -11.21 -5.18
N LEU A 132 0.82 -12.46 -4.81
CA LEU A 132 -0.54 -12.88 -4.47
C LEU A 132 -1.01 -12.17 -3.21
N PHE A 133 -2.28 -11.75 -3.24
CA PHE A 133 -2.93 -11.12 -2.10
C PHE A 133 -2.81 -11.98 -0.82
N SER A 134 -2.96 -13.29 -0.92
CA SER A 134 -2.86 -14.24 0.20
C SER A 134 -1.46 -14.39 0.79
N VAL A 135 -0.41 -13.99 0.08
CA VAL A 135 0.99 -14.08 0.54
C VAL A 135 1.47 -12.73 1.06
N LEU A 136 1.25 -11.68 0.27
CA LEU A 136 1.79 -10.35 0.52
C LEU A 136 1.00 -9.61 1.60
N THR A 137 -0.32 -9.82 1.69
CA THR A 137 -1.16 -9.14 2.68
C THR A 137 -0.83 -9.57 4.11
N PRO A 138 -0.70 -10.88 4.44
CA PRO A 138 -0.28 -11.31 5.78
C PRO A 138 1.11 -10.78 6.16
N GLN A 139 2.04 -10.67 5.21
CA GLN A 139 3.38 -10.10 5.47
C GLN A 139 3.26 -8.64 5.92
N TRP A 140 2.59 -7.79 5.12
CA TRP A 140 2.41 -6.39 5.47
C TRP A 140 1.60 -6.20 6.76
N TRP A 141 0.58 -7.03 6.97
CA TRP A 141 -0.22 -6.99 8.19
C TRP A 141 0.61 -7.30 9.44
N ASN A 142 1.49 -8.30 9.37
CA ASN A 142 2.35 -8.72 10.46
C ASN A 142 3.52 -7.74 10.72
N GLU A 143 3.80 -6.82 9.81
CA GLU A 143 4.72 -5.69 10.02
C GLU A 143 4.07 -4.52 10.77
N LEU A 144 2.73 -4.45 10.86
CA LEU A 144 2.05 -3.37 11.56
C LEU A 144 2.19 -3.46 13.08
N PRO A 145 2.18 -2.34 13.83
CA PRO A 145 2.06 -2.37 15.28
C PRO A 145 0.76 -3.04 15.75
N THR A 146 0.80 -3.68 16.92
CA THR A 146 -0.35 -4.36 17.53
C THR A 146 -1.54 -3.43 17.71
N ASP A 147 -1.29 -2.17 18.07
CA ASP A 147 -2.34 -1.15 18.29
C ASP A 147 -3.10 -0.81 17.01
N VAL A 148 -2.49 -0.99 15.84
CA VAL A 148 -3.16 -0.79 14.55
C VAL A 148 -4.05 -1.98 14.23
N ARG A 149 -3.56 -3.21 14.47
CA ARG A 149 -4.30 -4.45 14.13
C ARG A 149 -5.53 -4.67 15.00
N THR A 150 -5.44 -4.30 16.27
CA THR A 150 -6.50 -4.47 17.29
C THR A 150 -7.56 -3.36 17.23
N ALA A 151 -7.49 -2.46 16.25
CA ALA A 151 -8.48 -1.40 16.10
C ALA A 151 -9.91 -1.96 16.04
N GLU A 152 -10.80 -1.33 16.79
CA GLU A 152 -12.20 -1.75 16.94
C GLU A 152 -13.03 -1.46 15.70
N SER A 153 -12.74 -0.33 15.05
CA SER A 153 -13.50 0.18 13.91
C SER A 153 -12.62 0.54 12.72
N LEU A 154 -13.20 0.41 11.53
CA LEU A 154 -12.56 0.77 10.27
C LEU A 154 -12.07 2.24 10.20
N PRO A 155 -12.78 3.27 10.70
CA PRO A 155 -12.25 4.64 10.71
C PRO A 155 -11.02 4.80 11.62
N ILE A 156 -11.02 4.17 12.80
CA ILE A 156 -9.87 4.18 13.71
C ILE A 156 -8.67 3.49 13.06
N PHE A 157 -8.92 2.32 12.45
CA PHE A 157 -7.91 1.59 11.69
C PHE A 157 -7.29 2.44 10.58
N ARG A 158 -8.12 3.11 9.75
CA ARG A 158 -7.64 3.99 8.66
C ARG A 158 -6.78 5.13 9.18
N ARG A 159 -7.15 5.74 10.31
CA ARG A 159 -6.38 6.84 10.93
C ARG A 159 -5.01 6.35 11.40
N ARG A 160 -4.97 5.27 12.17
CA ARG A 160 -3.74 4.65 12.70
C ARG A 160 -2.85 4.05 11.59
N LEU A 161 -3.45 3.51 10.54
CA LEU A 161 -2.72 2.99 9.39
C LEU A 161 -2.04 4.12 8.60
N LYS A 162 -2.70 5.27 8.44
CA LYS A 162 -2.14 6.41 7.72
C LYS A 162 -0.89 6.97 8.42
N THR A 163 -0.87 6.98 9.76
CA THR A 163 0.31 7.38 10.54
C THR A 163 1.42 6.35 10.41
N ALA A 164 1.11 5.05 10.56
CA ALA A 164 2.08 3.97 10.42
C ALA A 164 2.73 3.90 9.04
N VAL A 165 1.96 4.04 7.96
CA VAL A 165 2.48 4.03 6.58
C VAL A 165 3.33 5.27 6.27
N ARG A 166 3.08 6.39 6.97
CA ARG A 166 3.86 7.63 6.79
C ARG A 166 5.19 7.59 7.56
N SER A 167 5.21 6.95 8.73
CA SER A 167 6.41 6.80 9.56
C SER A 167 7.31 5.64 9.12
N ASN A 168 6.74 4.53 8.62
CA ASN A 168 7.49 3.34 8.23
C ASN A 168 8.23 3.53 6.89
N ARG A 169 9.34 4.28 6.96
CA ARG A 169 10.21 4.61 5.83
C ARG A 169 11.36 3.60 5.58
N PRO A 170 11.49 2.42 6.21
CA PRO A 170 12.31 1.36 5.56
C PRO A 170 11.92 -0.10 5.91
N SER A 171 10.98 -0.72 5.19
CA SER A 171 11.07 -2.19 4.88
C SER A 171 11.25 -2.46 3.38
N TRP A 172 11.46 -1.38 2.61
CA TRP A 172 11.59 -1.34 1.14
C TRP A 172 12.77 -2.16 0.58
N SER A 173 13.81 -2.41 1.38
CA SER A 173 14.99 -3.21 0.99
C SER A 173 14.68 -4.69 0.81
N ARG A 174 13.70 -5.26 1.52
CA ARG A 174 13.29 -6.67 1.34
C ARG A 174 12.53 -6.89 0.03
N TRP A 175 11.85 -5.86 -0.45
CA TRP A 175 11.16 -5.86 -1.74
C TRP A 175 12.14 -5.72 -2.91
N GLU A 176 13.20 -4.91 -2.78
CA GLU A 176 14.24 -4.77 -3.82
C GLU A 176 15.17 -5.99 -3.93
N GLY A 177 15.47 -6.65 -2.80
CA GLY A 177 16.35 -7.84 -2.77
C GLY A 177 15.82 -9.05 -3.55
N SER A 178 14.51 -9.14 -3.78
CA SER A 178 13.91 -10.25 -4.55
C SER A 178 13.99 -10.09 -6.07
N TRP A 179 14.41 -8.92 -6.60
CA TRP A 179 14.45 -8.64 -8.04
C TRP A 179 15.86 -8.34 -8.58
N LYS A 180 16.87 -8.17 -7.71
CA LYS A 180 18.28 -7.96 -8.11
C LYS A 180 18.97 -9.20 -8.70
N GLY A 181 18.21 -10.21 -9.12
CA GLY A 181 18.69 -11.35 -9.89
C GLY A 181 18.07 -11.36 -11.28
N ARG A 182 18.56 -10.49 -12.18
CA ARG A 182 18.59 -10.66 -13.65
C ARG A 182 19.05 -9.35 -14.29
N ARG A 183 20.36 -9.25 -14.58
CA ARG A 183 20.81 -8.57 -15.80
C ARG A 183 20.18 -9.36 -16.95
N LEU A 184 19.36 -8.70 -17.77
CA LEU A 184 18.96 -9.26 -19.06
C LEU A 184 20.24 -9.39 -19.92
N PRO A 185 20.42 -10.48 -20.68
CA PRO A 185 21.43 -10.50 -21.72
C PRO A 185 21.00 -9.49 -22.79
N THR A 186 21.88 -8.55 -23.10
CA THR A 186 21.75 -7.75 -24.33
C THR A 186 21.92 -8.67 -25.54
N PRO A 187 21.22 -8.41 -26.65
CA PRO A 187 21.48 -9.09 -27.91
C PRO A 187 22.91 -8.85 -28.39
#